data_AF-A0A2I1HXN4-F1
#
_entry.id   AF-A0A2I1HXN4-F1
#
_cell.length_a   1.000
_cell.length_b   1.000
_cell.length_c   1.000
_cell.angle_alpha   90.00
_cell.angle_beta   90.00
_cell.angle_gamma   90.00
#
_symmetry.space_group_name_H-M   'P 1'
#
loop_
_entity.id
_entity.type
_entity.pdbx_description
1 polymer ?
#
loop_
_entity_poly.entity_id
_entity_poly.type
_entity_poly.pdbx_seq_one_letter_code
_entity_poly.pdbx_strand_id
1 'polypeptide(L)'
;WNNVTQKTIRNCWIKTGILPTYDDDDVDEEDSELNVDDDEIENLLNHLPESDDVIEYFQILDHEIPTEENLTDKEIVNLVQADKENQEVDDDDDDDEIPVIPVKKAANALETFINFFEQQNDNEFNNEDLRVFRKYLHVVRVKEFNSKRQ
;
A
#
# COMPACT_ATOMS: atom_id res chain seq x y z
N TRP A 1 -14.69 -10.58 -14.07
CA TRP A 1 -13.72 -11.68 -14.22
C TRP A 1 -13.16 -11.82 -15.63
N ASN A 2 -13.96 -11.95 -16.70
CA ASN A 2 -13.45 -12.13 -18.07
C ASN A 2 -12.61 -10.96 -18.66
N ASN A 3 -12.60 -9.80 -18.01
CA ASN A 3 -11.81 -8.63 -18.43
C ASN A 3 -10.48 -8.50 -17.68
N VAL A 4 -10.22 -9.37 -16.70
CA VAL A 4 -8.95 -9.37 -15.96
C VAL A 4 -7.94 -10.14 -16.81
N THR A 5 -6.90 -9.44 -17.25
CA THR A 5 -5.81 -10.04 -18.03
C THR A 5 -4.71 -10.55 -17.10
N GLN A 6 -3.90 -11.51 -17.55
CA GLN A 6 -2.74 -11.99 -16.77
C GLN A 6 -1.80 -10.84 -16.37
N LYS A 7 -1.62 -9.85 -17.26
CA LYS A 7 -0.90 -8.61 -16.97
C LYS A 7 -1.51 -7.83 -15.80
N THR A 8 -2.83 -7.77 -15.72
CA THR A 8 -3.53 -7.13 -14.60
C THR A 8 -3.22 -7.85 -13.28
N ILE A 9 -3.28 -9.19 -13.27
CA ILE A 9 -2.98 -10.01 -12.08
C ILE A 9 -1.53 -9.83 -11.65
N ARG A 10 -0.59 -9.97 -12.59
CA ARG A 10 0.84 -9.77 -12.34
C ARG A 10 1.13 -8.38 -11.77
N ASN A 11 0.56 -7.34 -12.37
CA ASN A 11 0.75 -5.97 -11.89
C ASN A 11 0.17 -5.77 -10.48
N CYS A 12 -0.97 -6.40 -10.17
CA CYS A 12 -1.52 -6.38 -8.81
C CYS A 12 -0.56 -7.05 -7.82
N TRP A 13 -0.02 -8.23 -8.14
CA TRP A 13 0.93 -8.93 -7.27
C TRP A 13 2.27 -8.21 -7.11
N ILE A 14 2.75 -7.52 -8.14
CA ILE A 14 3.92 -6.64 -8.03
C ILE A 14 3.60 -5.44 -7.12
N LYS A 15 2.45 -4.78 -7.32
CA LYS A 15 2.04 -3.61 -6.52
C LYS A 15 1.86 -3.96 -5.05
N THR A 16 1.38 -5.17 -4.75
CA THR A 16 1.23 -5.65 -3.36
C THR A 16 2.53 -6.24 -2.80
N GLY A 17 3.62 -6.29 -3.57
CA GLY A 17 4.92 -6.80 -3.14
C GLY A 17 4.98 -8.33 -2.98
N ILE A 18 3.97 -9.05 -3.47
CA ILE A 18 3.95 -10.52 -3.52
C ILE A 18 5.00 -11.02 -4.52
N LEU A 19 5.12 -10.30 -5.65
CA LEU A 19 6.20 -10.51 -6.61
C LEU A 19 7.28 -9.44 -6.45
N PRO A 20 8.57 -9.81 -6.49
CA PRO A 20 9.67 -8.86 -6.46
C PRO A 20 9.69 -7.96 -7.70
N THR A 21 10.01 -6.68 -7.51
CA THR A 21 10.19 -5.68 -8.57
C THR A 21 11.62 -5.76 -9.10
N TYR A 22 11.92 -6.73 -9.97
CA TYR A 22 13.21 -6.73 -10.67
C TYR A 22 13.14 -5.75 -11.86
N ASP A 23 14.03 -4.76 -11.87
CA ASP A 23 14.23 -3.77 -12.94
C ASP A 23 15.04 -4.36 -14.13
N ASP A 24 14.80 -5.63 -14.49
CA ASP A 24 15.46 -6.23 -15.65
C ASP A 24 14.49 -6.21 -16.83
N ASP A 25 14.75 -5.30 -17.77
CA ASP A 25 14.06 -5.18 -19.07
C ASP A 25 14.37 -6.36 -20.03
N ASP A 26 15.00 -7.42 -19.55
CA ASP A 26 15.40 -8.62 -20.32
C ASP A 26 14.95 -9.93 -19.63
N VAL A 27 13.79 -9.94 -18.96
CA VAL A 27 13.12 -11.22 -18.67
C VAL A 27 12.30 -11.58 -19.90
N ASP A 28 12.88 -12.44 -20.74
CA ASP A 28 12.18 -13.12 -21.82
C ASP A 28 10.77 -13.50 -21.35
N GLU A 29 9.79 -13.25 -22.22
CA GLU A 29 8.38 -13.60 -22.10
C GLU A 29 8.19 -15.13 -22.14
N GLU A 30 9.14 -15.91 -21.63
CA GLU A 30 8.88 -17.26 -21.19
C GLU A 30 8.18 -17.15 -19.85
N ASP A 31 6.85 -17.13 -19.95
CA ASP A 31 5.96 -17.66 -18.94
C ASP A 31 6.62 -18.92 -18.39
N SER A 32 7.29 -18.81 -17.25
CA SER A 32 7.55 -19.96 -16.41
C SER A 32 6.20 -20.33 -15.79
N GLU A 33 5.24 -20.69 -16.66
CA GLU A 33 4.30 -21.73 -16.34
C GLU A 33 5.19 -22.85 -15.84
N LEU A 34 5.17 -23.08 -14.53
CA LEU A 34 5.56 -24.37 -14.00
C LEU A 34 4.69 -25.33 -14.79
N ASN A 35 5.27 -25.95 -15.82
CA ASN A 35 4.61 -26.91 -16.69
C ASN A 35 4.52 -28.19 -15.86
N VAL A 36 3.75 -28.10 -14.77
CA VAL A 36 3.47 -29.21 -13.88
C VAL A 36 2.42 -30.00 -14.62
N ASP A 37 2.86 -31.12 -15.17
CA ASP A 37 1.97 -32.08 -15.80
C ASP A 37 1.01 -32.58 -14.71
N ASP A 38 -0.27 -32.22 -14.81
CA ASP A 38 -1.28 -32.66 -13.86
C ASP A 38 -1.30 -34.20 -13.75
N ASP A 39 -0.96 -34.90 -14.84
CA ASP A 39 -0.82 -36.36 -14.88
C ASP A 39 0.36 -36.84 -14.01
N GLU A 40 1.45 -36.07 -13.91
CA GLU A 40 2.60 -36.40 -13.06
C GLU A 40 2.25 -36.24 -11.57
N ILE A 41 1.51 -35.18 -11.21
CA ILE A 41 1.03 -34.99 -9.84
C ILE A 41 0.07 -36.11 -9.44
N GLU A 42 -0.89 -36.44 -10.30
CA GLU A 42 -1.86 -37.51 -10.02
C GLU A 42 -1.15 -38.85 -9.85
N ASN A 43 -0.14 -39.12 -10.68
CA ASN A 43 0.66 -40.34 -10.55
C ASN A 43 1.44 -40.39 -9.23
N LEU A 44 2.04 -39.28 -8.79
CA LEU A 44 2.74 -39.20 -7.51
C LEU A 44 1.79 -39.39 -6.32
N LEU A 45 0.61 -38.77 -6.35
CA LEU A 45 -0.45 -38.94 -5.34
C LEU A 45 -0.91 -40.40 -5.23
N ASN A 46 -1.10 -41.07 -6.37
CA ASN A 46 -1.50 -42.47 -6.41
C ASN A 46 -0.43 -43.45 -5.90
N HIS A 47 0.84 -43.04 -5.86
CA HIS A 47 1.96 -43.85 -5.38
C HIS A 47 2.40 -43.49 -3.95
N LEU A 48 1.71 -42.58 -3.27
CA LEU A 48 2.00 -42.30 -1.86
C LEU A 48 1.70 -43.53 -1.00
N PRO A 49 2.58 -43.85 -0.04
CA PRO A 49 2.33 -44.95 0.88
C PRO A 49 1.16 -44.61 1.82
N GLU A 50 0.26 -45.57 2.01
CA GLU A 50 -0.79 -45.51 3.04
C GLU A 50 -0.20 -45.77 4.43
N SER A 51 0.73 -44.91 4.88
CA SER A 51 1.27 -44.94 6.23
C SER A 51 0.54 -43.97 7.13
N ASP A 52 0.46 -44.30 8.42
CA ASP A 52 -0.19 -43.45 9.44
C ASP A 52 0.36 -42.01 9.41
N ASP A 53 1.67 -41.84 9.22
CA ASP A 53 2.33 -40.52 9.14
C ASP A 53 1.82 -39.67 7.95
N VAL A 54 1.56 -40.30 6.80
CA VAL A 54 1.09 -39.60 5.59
C VAL A 54 -0.37 -39.23 5.75
N ILE A 55 -1.18 -40.12 6.33
CA ILE A 55 -2.59 -39.89 6.61
C ILE A 55 -2.75 -38.76 7.64
N GLU A 56 -1.95 -38.76 8.72
CA GLU A 56 -1.94 -37.70 9.73
C GLU A 56 -1.55 -36.35 9.12
N TYR A 57 -0.54 -36.33 8.23
CA TYR A 57 -0.16 -35.11 7.53
C TYR A 57 -1.30 -34.52 6.68
N PHE A 58 -2.03 -35.34 5.92
CA PHE A 58 -3.19 -34.87 5.17
C PHE A 58 -4.33 -34.41 6.08
N GLN A 59 -4.56 -35.09 7.21
CA GLN A 59 -5.57 -34.65 8.19
C GLN A 59 -5.24 -33.27 8.76
N ILE A 60 -3.96 -32.96 9.02
CA ILE A 60 -3.53 -31.63 9.48
C ILE A 60 -3.86 -30.55 8.44
N LEU A 61 -3.76 -30.85 7.15
CA LEU A 61 -4.12 -29.92 6.07
C LEU A 61 -5.64 -29.71 5.96
N ASP A 62 -6.42 -30.76 6.18
CA ASP A 62 -7.89 -30.70 6.13
C ASP A 62 -8.50 -30.05 7.39
N HIS A 63 -7.75 -30.00 8.50
CA HIS A 63 -8.18 -29.31 9.70
C HIS A 63 -8.02 -27.80 9.54
N GLU A 64 -9.12 -27.07 9.70
CA GLU A 64 -9.07 -25.62 9.91
C GLU A 64 -8.32 -25.35 11.22
N ILE A 65 -7.02 -25.06 11.10
CA ILE A 65 -6.23 -24.52 12.18
C ILE A 65 -6.61 -23.04 12.27
N PRO A 66 -7.22 -22.59 13.38
CA PRO A 66 -7.48 -21.17 13.54
C PRO A 66 -6.14 -20.44 13.60
N THR A 67 -5.79 -19.77 12.50
CA THR A 67 -4.60 -18.93 12.38
C THR A 67 -4.78 -17.59 13.09
N GLU A 68 -6.03 -17.27 13.44
CA GLU A 68 -6.45 -16.08 14.16
C GLU A 68 -7.58 -16.40 15.15
N GLU A 69 -7.68 -15.60 16.21
CA GLU A 69 -8.79 -15.69 17.15
C GLU A 69 -10.02 -15.02 16.54
N ASN A 70 -11.15 -15.75 16.51
CA ASN A 70 -12.40 -15.18 16.03
C ASN A 70 -12.84 -14.04 16.94
N LEU A 71 -12.97 -12.84 16.37
CA LEU A 71 -13.46 -11.67 17.09
C LEU A 71 -14.92 -11.86 17.50
N THR A 72 -15.26 -11.50 18.73
CA THR A 72 -16.65 -11.43 19.17
C THR A 72 -17.35 -10.20 18.58
N ASP A 73 -18.69 -10.22 18.47
CA ASP A 73 -19.49 -9.08 18.00
C ASP A 73 -19.11 -7.76 18.70
N LYS A 74 -18.79 -7.84 20.00
CA LYS A 74 -18.39 -6.68 20.79
C LYS A 74 -17.01 -6.14 20.37
N GLU A 75 -16.06 -7.01 20.09
CA GLU A 75 -14.73 -6.63 19.62
C GLU A 75 -14.77 -6.07 18.20
N ILE A 76 -15.61 -6.65 17.34
CA ILE A 76 -15.89 -6.12 15.99
C ILE A 76 -16.44 -4.70 16.08
N VAL A 77 -17.46 -4.47 16.92
CA VAL A 77 -18.05 -3.13 17.10
C VAL A 77 -17.03 -2.13 17.64
N ASN A 78 -16.18 -2.55 18.58
CA ASN A 78 -15.14 -1.70 19.15
C ASN A 78 -14.06 -1.34 18.12
N LEU A 79 -13.64 -2.28 17.27
CA LEU A 79 -12.69 -2.01 16.18
C LEU A 79 -13.29 -1.01 15.18
N VAL A 80 -14.54 -1.21 14.75
CA VAL A 80 -15.22 -0.28 13.84
C VAL A 80 -15.42 1.11 14.47
N GLN A 81 -15.65 1.19 15.78
CA GLN A 81 -15.73 2.48 16.48
C GLN A 81 -14.36 3.15 16.65
N ALA A 82 -13.32 2.38 16.98
CA ALA A 82 -11.96 2.88 17.08
C ALA A 82 -11.44 3.34 15.71
N ASP A 83 -11.80 2.65 14.62
CA ASP A 83 -11.53 3.07 13.26
C ASP A 83 -12.33 4.31 12.89
N LYS A 84 -13.57 4.50 13.36
CA LYS A 84 -14.31 5.77 13.16
C LYS A 84 -13.72 6.95 13.93
N GLU A 85 -13.13 6.70 15.10
CA GLU A 85 -12.46 7.74 15.89
C GLU A 85 -11.06 8.06 15.36
N ASN A 86 -10.42 7.12 14.65
CA ASN A 86 -9.12 7.29 13.98
C ASN A 86 -9.21 7.43 12.45
N GLN A 87 -10.41 7.40 11.86
CA GLN A 87 -10.67 7.72 10.46
C GLN A 87 -10.52 9.22 10.29
N GLU A 88 -9.29 9.64 10.02
CA GLU A 88 -9.12 10.47 8.84
C GLU A 88 -9.65 9.64 7.67
N VAL A 89 -10.82 10.02 7.16
CA VAL A 89 -11.48 9.48 5.97
C VAL A 89 -10.47 9.00 4.92
N ASP A 90 -10.45 7.70 4.68
CA ASP A 90 -9.84 7.09 3.51
C ASP A 90 -11.01 6.46 2.73
N ASP A 91 -11.71 7.31 1.97
CA ASP A 91 -12.70 6.92 0.98
C ASP A 91 -11.92 6.49 -0.28
N ASP A 92 -11.78 5.18 -0.45
CA ASP A 92 -11.13 4.57 -1.61
C ASP A 92 -12.22 4.10 -2.60
N ASP A 93 -13.02 5.06 -3.08
CA ASP A 93 -13.54 5.22 -4.45
C ASP A 93 -14.56 6.39 -4.45
N ASP A 94 -14.08 7.63 -4.49
CA ASP A 94 -14.95 8.75 -4.84
C ASP A 94 -14.18 9.77 -5.70
N ASP A 95 -14.93 10.42 -6.58
CA ASP A 95 -14.60 11.72 -7.18
C ASP A 95 -14.62 12.79 -6.07
N ASP A 96 -13.87 12.53 -4.99
CA ASP A 96 -13.72 13.39 -3.84
C ASP A 96 -12.88 14.56 -4.30
N GLU A 97 -13.58 15.62 -4.67
CA GLU A 97 -13.02 16.91 -5.02
C GLU A 97 -12.11 17.36 -3.87
N ILE A 98 -10.80 17.10 -4.00
CA ILE A 98 -9.80 17.39 -2.97
C ILE A 98 -10.04 18.83 -2.51
N PRO A 99 -10.39 19.06 -1.24
CA PRO A 99 -10.87 20.36 -0.81
C PRO A 99 -9.78 21.40 -1.07
N VAL A 100 -10.12 22.42 -1.86
CA VAL A 100 -9.17 23.45 -2.27
C VAL A 100 -8.57 24.11 -1.04
N ILE A 101 -7.27 23.90 -0.82
CA ILE A 101 -6.56 24.45 0.33
C ILE A 101 -6.57 25.98 0.21
N PRO A 102 -7.08 26.73 1.21
CA PRO A 102 -7.02 28.18 1.19
C PRO A 102 -5.58 28.67 1.10
N VAL A 103 -5.31 29.67 0.26
CA VAL A 103 -3.94 30.17 0.00
C VAL A 103 -3.23 30.60 1.30
N LYS A 104 -3.97 31.15 2.26
CA LYS A 104 -3.47 31.49 3.60
C LYS A 104 -3.04 30.27 4.42
N LYS A 105 -3.79 29.16 4.35
CA LYS A 105 -3.45 27.90 5.03
C LYS A 105 -2.15 27.33 4.44
N ALA A 106 -2.03 27.35 3.11
CA ALA A 106 -0.82 26.92 2.41
C ALA A 106 0.41 27.79 2.75
N ALA A 107 0.25 29.12 2.80
CA ALA A 107 1.32 30.05 3.17
C ALA A 107 1.86 29.77 4.59
N ASN A 108 0.95 29.62 5.56
CA ASN A 108 1.31 29.37 6.95
C ASN A 108 2.00 28.02 7.12
N ALA A 109 1.48 26.96 6.49
CA ALA A 109 2.08 25.62 6.56
C ALA A 109 3.50 25.60 6.00
N LEU A 110 3.72 26.25 4.85
CA LEU A 110 5.05 26.34 4.24
C LEU A 110 6.03 27.17 5.09
N GLU A 111 5.56 28.24 5.74
CA GLU A 111 6.36 29.00 6.70
C GLU A 111 6.74 28.16 7.93
N THR A 112 5.80 27.39 8.48
CA THR A 112 6.09 26.45 9.58
C THR A 112 7.11 25.39 9.18
N PHE A 113 6.98 24.80 7.97
CA PHE A 113 7.93 23.84 7.43
C PHE A 113 9.35 24.42 7.34
N ILE A 114 9.50 25.61 6.76
CA ILE A 114 10.80 26.28 6.64
C ILE A 114 11.39 26.54 8.02
N ASN A 115 10.60 27.08 8.95
CA ASN A 115 11.07 27.41 10.30
C ASN A 115 11.52 26.16 11.07
N PHE A 116 10.82 25.04 10.92
CA PHE A 116 11.18 23.78 11.56
C PHE A 116 12.59 23.34 11.14
N PHE A 117 12.85 23.27 9.83
CA PHE A 117 14.13 22.84 9.30
C PHE A 117 15.27 23.86 9.50
N GLU A 118 14.96 25.16 9.60
CA GLU A 118 15.96 26.17 9.99
C GLU A 118 16.43 26.03 11.44
N GLN A 119 15.60 25.46 12.32
CA GLN A 119 15.91 25.26 13.73
C GLN A 119 16.63 23.93 14.00
N GLN A 120 16.57 22.97 13.07
CA GLN A 120 17.29 21.71 13.22
C GLN A 120 18.78 21.94 12.95
N ASN A 121 19.64 21.47 13.86
CA ASN A 121 21.08 21.30 13.61
C ASN A 121 21.34 19.87 13.11
N ASP A 122 20.55 19.44 12.13
CA ASP A 122 20.66 18.11 11.55
C ASP A 122 21.61 18.15 10.35
N ASN A 123 22.56 17.21 10.30
CA ASN A 123 23.50 17.09 9.20
C ASN A 123 22.88 16.39 7.98
N GLU A 124 21.73 15.73 8.14
CA GLU A 124 21.03 15.05 7.05
C GLU A 124 20.31 16.04 6.13
N PHE A 125 19.89 17.19 6.66
CA PHE A 125 19.15 18.20 5.91
C PHE A 125 20.00 19.44 5.62
N ASN A 126 20.21 19.74 4.34
CA ASN A 126 20.96 20.92 3.93
C ASN A 126 20.06 22.18 3.92
N ASN A 127 20.38 23.18 4.74
CA ASN A 127 19.62 24.43 4.78
C ASN A 127 19.58 25.16 3.43
N GLU A 128 20.56 24.95 2.55
CA GLU A 128 20.55 25.53 1.20
C GLU A 128 19.35 25.03 0.37
N ASP A 129 18.83 23.84 0.65
CA ASP A 129 17.66 23.29 -0.05
C ASP A 129 16.38 24.08 0.29
N LEU A 130 16.34 24.76 1.44
CA LEU A 130 15.24 25.68 1.82
C LEU A 130 15.12 26.87 0.89
N ARG A 131 16.15 27.20 0.10
CA ARG A 131 16.10 28.33 -0.85
C ARG A 131 14.93 28.19 -1.83
N VAL A 132 14.64 26.98 -2.30
CA VAL A 132 13.52 26.72 -3.22
C VAL A 132 12.19 26.95 -2.51
N PHE A 133 12.05 26.48 -1.28
CA PHE A 133 10.84 26.66 -0.47
C PHE A 133 10.59 28.14 -0.11
N ARG A 134 11.63 28.90 0.22
CA ARG A 134 11.54 30.37 0.44
C ARG A 134 11.05 31.09 -0.82
N LYS A 135 11.51 30.69 -2.01
CA LYS A 135 11.00 31.21 -3.29
C LYS A 135 9.51 30.93 -3.45
N TYR A 136 9.05 29.70 -3.17
CA TYR A 136 7.63 29.35 -3.26
C TYR A 136 6.78 30.03 -2.18
N LEU A 137 7.30 30.24 -0.97
CA LEU A 137 6.63 31.02 0.06
C LEU A 137 6.35 32.44 -0.42
N HIS A 138 7.31 33.07 -1.11
CA HIS A 138 7.08 34.38 -1.73
C HIS A 138 5.96 34.34 -2.77
N VAL A 139 5.96 33.34 -3.66
CA VAL A 139 4.91 33.18 -4.68
C VAL A 139 3.53 33.01 -4.05
N VAL A 140 3.41 32.18 -3.00
CA VAL A 140 2.14 31.92 -2.32
C VAL A 140 1.67 33.17 -1.57
N ARG A 141 2.56 33.93 -0.92
CA ARG A 141 2.19 35.22 -0.28
C ARG A 141 1.72 36.28 -1.28
N VAL A 142 2.32 36.35 -2.46
CA VAL A 142 1.86 37.23 -3.54
C VAL A 142 0.45 36.82 -4.00
N LYS A 143 0.19 35.51 -4.15
CA LYS A 143 -1.15 35.00 -4.46
C LYS A 143 -2.15 35.36 -3.36
N GLU A 144 -1.79 35.18 -2.08
CA GLU A 144 -2.65 35.50 -0.94
C GLU A 144 -3.03 36.99 -0.91
N PHE A 145 -2.06 37.87 -1.16
CA PHE A 145 -2.29 39.31 -1.21
C PHE A 145 -3.24 39.70 -2.36
N ASN A 146 -3.07 39.10 -3.53
CA ASN A 146 -3.93 39.36 -4.69
C ASN A 146 -5.34 38.82 -4.49
N SER A 147 -5.51 37.65 -3.87
CA SER A 147 -6.82 37.08 -3.56
C SER A 147 -7.63 37.90 -2.54
N LYS A 148 -6.98 38.75 -1.73
CA LYS A 148 -7.65 39.68 -0.80
C LYS A 148 -8.11 40.99 -1.46
N ARG A 149 -7.69 41.25 -2.71
CA ARG A 149 -7.99 42.48 -3.45
C ARG A 149 -9.10 42.33 -4.50
N GLN A 150 -9.51 41.10 -4.80
CA GLN A 150 -10.69 40.78 -5.62
C GLN A 150 -11.92 40.67 -4.73
#